data_AF-A0A6C0TQK7-F1
#
_entry.id   AF-A0A6C0TQK7-F1
#
_cell.length_a   1.000
_cell.length_b   1.000
_cell.length_c   1.000
_cell.angle_alpha   90.00
_cell.angle_beta   90.00
_cell.angle_gamma   90.00
#
_symmetry.space_group_name_H-M   'P 1'
#
loop_
_entity.id
_entity.type
_entity.pdbx_description
1 polymer ?
#
loop_
_entity_poly.entity_id
_entity_poly.type
_entity_poly.pdbx_seq_one_letter_code
_entity_poly.pdbx_strand_id
1 'polypeptide(L)'
;MANIGRTCLGFLGYVGELYLESSFIGATGTIRAETKEFKLASQGKQIVRTYWHHHSFPNPEPQTRRLPINSTNIAKLIEVIPDVSATTYQRRRRFILVKLLEITGARRVEVANIRVEDIYNARRLKQEPVLKVFTAKRSGGREEYRYLPISKTDLELIVNFIEKFRHRIIKKTIGGAGDQGYLLISESSGLRLATETLTNELLLLAKAAKIEEQACAH
;
A
#
# COMPACT_ATOMS: atom_id res chain seq x y z
N MET A 1 8.91 24.30 -9.65
CA MET A 1 10.19 23.53 -9.69
C MET A 1 10.60 23.16 -11.12
N ALA A 2 9.90 22.27 -11.83
CA ALA A 2 10.33 21.78 -13.15
C ALA A 2 10.48 22.88 -14.24
N ASN A 3 9.67 23.94 -14.21
CA ASN A 3 9.77 25.04 -15.19
C ASN A 3 11.08 25.83 -15.07
N ILE A 4 11.58 26.08 -13.86
CA ILE A 4 12.85 26.78 -13.65
C ILE A 4 14.00 25.93 -14.22
N GLY A 5 14.01 24.63 -13.90
CA GLY A 5 15.01 23.70 -14.42
C GLY A 5 14.99 23.61 -15.95
N ARG A 6 13.81 23.62 -16.58
CA ARG A 6 13.66 23.65 -18.05
C ARG A 6 14.26 24.91 -18.67
N THR A 7 14.00 26.07 -18.07
CA THR A 7 14.57 27.35 -18.52
C THR A 7 16.09 27.34 -18.38
N CYS A 8 16.63 26.83 -17.26
CA CYS A 8 18.07 26.71 -17.06
C CYS A 8 18.72 25.79 -18.10
N LEU A 9 18.12 24.64 -18.41
CA LEU A 9 18.61 23.74 -19.47
C LEU A 9 18.58 24.41 -20.84
N GLY A 10 17.52 25.16 -21.15
CA GLY A 10 17.45 25.95 -22.38
C GLY A 10 18.57 26.99 -22.48
N PHE A 11 18.82 27.72 -21.39
CA PHE A 11 19.93 28.69 -21.32
C PHE A 11 21.30 28.02 -21.48
N LEU A 12 21.54 26.91 -20.78
CA LEU A 12 22.79 26.16 -20.89
C LEU A 12 22.99 25.57 -22.29
N GLY A 13 21.91 25.17 -22.97
CA GLY A 13 21.97 24.72 -24.35
C GLY A 13 22.44 25.85 -25.28
N TYR A 14 21.87 27.05 -25.12
CA TYR A 14 22.30 28.25 -25.83
C TYR A 14 23.77 28.60 -25.56
N VAL A 15 24.23 28.48 -24.31
CA VAL A 15 25.65 28.69 -23.95
C VAL A 15 26.54 27.66 -24.67
N GLY A 16 26.14 26.38 -24.69
CA GLY A 16 26.88 25.35 -25.43
C GLY A 16 27.03 25.67 -26.92
N GLU A 17 25.95 26.13 -27.57
CA GLU A 17 25.99 26.58 -28.97
C GLU A 17 26.90 27.79 -29.17
N LEU A 18 26.82 28.79 -28.29
CA LEU A 18 27.63 30.01 -28.35
C LEU A 18 29.14 29.71 -28.31
N TYR A 19 29.55 28.70 -27.54
CA TYR A 19 30.95 28.28 -27.40
C TYR A 19 31.33 27.09 -28.30
N LEU A 20 30.49 26.71 -29.26
CA LEU A 20 30.70 25.58 -30.18
C LEU A 20 30.88 24.22 -29.47
N GLU A 21 30.40 24.08 -28.23
CA GLU A 21 30.34 22.83 -27.48
C GLU A 21 28.96 22.17 -27.67
N SER A 22 28.73 21.60 -28.84
CA SER A 22 27.46 20.94 -29.18
C SER A 22 27.13 19.74 -28.29
N SER A 23 28.11 19.18 -27.57
CA SER A 23 27.95 18.10 -26.59
C SER A 23 27.71 18.59 -25.15
N PHE A 24 27.57 19.90 -24.91
CA PHE A 24 27.41 20.44 -23.57
C PHE A 24 26.08 19.99 -22.92
N ILE A 25 24.99 19.99 -23.69
CA ILE A 25 23.69 19.42 -23.32
C ILE A 25 23.22 18.42 -24.38
N GLY A 26 22.77 17.25 -23.95
CA GLY A 26 22.15 16.26 -24.83
C GLY A 26 22.03 14.90 -24.15
N ALA A 27 21.43 13.92 -24.81
CA ALA A 27 21.23 12.59 -24.23
C ALA A 27 22.54 11.92 -23.76
N THR A 28 23.64 12.21 -24.47
CA THR A 28 25.00 11.73 -24.19
C THR A 28 25.98 12.86 -23.85
N GLY A 29 25.48 14.09 -23.62
CA GLY A 29 26.32 15.26 -23.36
C GLY A 29 26.85 15.34 -21.94
N THR A 30 27.66 16.37 -21.65
CA THR A 30 28.18 16.70 -20.32
C THR A 30 27.04 16.81 -19.31
N ILE A 31 25.97 17.51 -19.70
CA ILE A 31 24.69 17.55 -18.97
C ILE A 31 23.69 16.68 -19.73
N ARG A 32 23.29 15.56 -19.11
CA ARG A 32 22.39 14.58 -19.70
C ARG A 32 20.94 15.04 -19.63
N ALA A 33 20.42 15.59 -20.71
CA ALA A 33 19.03 16.00 -20.85
C ALA A 33 18.48 15.61 -22.22
N GLU A 34 17.17 15.38 -22.28
CA GLU A 34 16.46 14.94 -23.48
C GLU A 34 15.31 15.90 -23.81
N THR A 35 15.04 16.12 -25.09
CA THR A 35 13.88 16.90 -25.53
C THR A 35 12.69 15.95 -25.64
N LYS A 36 11.61 16.25 -24.90
CA LYS A 36 10.35 15.52 -24.99
C LYS A 36 9.29 16.34 -25.70
N GLU A 37 8.41 15.64 -26.41
CA GLU A 37 7.24 16.23 -27.05
C GLU A 37 6.00 16.07 -26.16
N PHE A 38 5.12 17.07 -26.17
CA PHE A 38 3.75 16.93 -25.71
C PHE A 38 2.79 17.53 -26.73
N LYS A 39 1.67 16.84 -26.95
CA LYS A 39 0.64 17.21 -27.91
C LYS A 39 -0.49 17.93 -27.19
N LEU A 40 -0.82 19.12 -27.66
CA LEU A 40 -1.99 19.88 -27.22
C LEU A 40 -3.05 19.83 -28.32
N ALA A 41 -4.30 19.53 -27.95
CA ALA A 41 -5.43 19.68 -28.86
C ALA A 41 -6.08 21.05 -28.61
N SER A 42 -6.17 21.88 -29.65
CA SER A 42 -6.90 23.15 -29.59
C SER A 42 -7.66 23.36 -30.89
N GLN A 43 -8.98 23.57 -30.80
CA GLN A 43 -9.88 23.84 -31.94
C GLN A 43 -9.65 22.91 -33.15
N GLY A 44 -9.59 21.59 -32.92
CA GLY A 44 -9.45 20.59 -33.98
C GLY A 44 -8.05 20.46 -34.60
N LYS A 45 -7.06 21.28 -34.21
CA LYS A 45 -5.67 21.15 -34.64
C LYS A 45 -4.80 20.61 -33.49
N GLN A 46 -3.93 19.64 -33.83
CA GLN A 46 -2.89 19.16 -32.92
C GLN A 46 -1.68 20.09 -32.99
N ILE A 47 -1.30 20.67 -31.85
CA ILE A 47 -0.09 21.48 -31.68
C ILE A 47 0.92 20.61 -30.93
N VAL A 48 2.05 20.30 -31.55
CA VAL A 48 3.17 19.61 -30.89
C VAL A 48 4.08 20.69 -30.28
N ARG A 49 4.39 20.56 -28.99
CA ARG A 49 5.39 21.40 -28.31
C ARG A 49 6.48 20.54 -27.73
N THR A 50 7.71 21.02 -27.79
CA THR A 50 8.88 20.37 -27.21
C THR A 50 9.26 21.04 -25.88
N TYR A 51 9.86 20.27 -24.97
CA TYR A 51 10.43 20.79 -23.73
C TYR A 51 11.63 19.95 -23.28
N TRP A 52 12.55 20.59 -22.55
CA TRP A 52 13.69 19.90 -21.95
C TRP A 52 13.27 19.03 -20.76
N HIS A 53 13.79 17.81 -20.71
CA HIS A 53 13.59 16.87 -19.61
C HIS A 53 14.93 16.43 -19.07
N HIS A 54 15.05 16.43 -17.75
CA HIS A 54 16.19 15.89 -17.02
C HIS A 54 15.67 14.86 -16.04
N HIS A 55 16.42 13.76 -15.86
CA HIS A 55 16.02 12.64 -15.00
C HIS A 55 15.72 13.04 -13.53
N SER A 56 16.29 14.14 -13.04
CA SER A 56 16.01 14.69 -11.71
C SER A 56 14.73 15.53 -11.62
N PHE A 57 14.04 15.79 -12.74
CA PHE A 57 12.77 16.50 -12.69
C PHE A 57 11.68 15.60 -12.11
N PRO A 58 10.79 16.14 -11.25
CA PRO A 58 9.70 15.36 -10.70
C PRO A 58 8.75 14.94 -11.82
N ASN A 59 8.27 13.71 -11.75
CA ASN A 59 7.21 13.25 -12.63
C ASN A 59 5.93 14.09 -12.41
N PRO A 60 5.09 14.29 -13.45
CA PRO A 60 3.77 14.86 -13.26
C PRO A 60 2.99 14.06 -12.21
N GLU A 61 2.24 14.76 -11.37
CA GLU A 61 1.35 14.09 -10.44
C GLU A 61 0.34 13.21 -11.20
N PRO A 62 -0.02 12.03 -10.68
CA PRO A 62 -1.01 11.20 -11.32
C PRO A 62 -2.35 11.94 -11.43
N GLN A 63 -2.97 11.86 -12.61
CA GLN A 63 -4.26 12.54 -12.89
C GLN A 63 -5.38 12.07 -11.95
N THR A 64 -5.27 10.85 -11.42
CA THR A 64 -6.17 10.31 -10.39
C THR A 64 -5.39 10.04 -9.11
N ARG A 65 -5.79 10.69 -8.02
CA ARG A 65 -5.29 10.41 -6.68
C ARG A 65 -6.20 9.41 -6.00
N ARG A 66 -5.63 8.32 -5.46
CA ARG A 66 -6.38 7.40 -4.59
C ARG A 66 -6.55 8.05 -3.23
N LEU A 67 -7.79 8.35 -2.86
CA LEU A 67 -8.11 8.85 -1.54
C LEU A 67 -8.26 7.70 -0.53
N PRO A 68 -7.99 7.94 0.76
CA PRO A 68 -8.31 6.98 1.82
C PRO A 68 -9.81 6.60 1.80
N ILE A 69 -10.13 5.36 2.15
CA ILE A 69 -11.53 4.92 2.28
C ILE A 69 -12.18 5.70 3.43
N ASN A 70 -13.31 6.37 3.17
CA ASN A 70 -14.09 7.08 4.19
C ASN A 70 -14.62 6.11 5.26
N SER A 71 -14.76 6.55 6.51
CA SER A 71 -15.28 5.75 7.64
C SER A 71 -16.64 5.13 7.36
N THR A 72 -17.51 5.83 6.62
CA THR A 72 -18.81 5.29 6.15
C THR A 72 -18.65 4.03 5.30
N ASN A 73 -17.63 4.00 4.42
CA ASN A 73 -17.36 2.83 3.59
C ASN A 73 -16.76 1.69 4.40
N ILE A 74 -15.94 1.98 5.43
CA ILE A 74 -15.44 0.97 6.37
C ILE A 74 -16.60 0.32 7.14
N ALA A 75 -17.56 1.11 7.62
CA ALA A 75 -18.75 0.58 8.30
C ALA A 75 -19.55 -0.36 7.37
N LYS A 76 -19.80 0.05 6.12
CA LYS A 76 -20.47 -0.80 5.12
C LYS A 76 -19.71 -2.11 4.86
N LEU A 77 -18.38 -2.07 4.77
CA LEU A 77 -17.56 -3.27 4.61
C LEU A 77 -17.73 -4.22 5.80
N ILE A 78 -17.85 -3.71 7.02
CA ILE A 78 -18.07 -4.50 8.24
C ILE A 78 -19.48 -5.10 8.26
N GLU A 79 -20.48 -4.32 7.88
CA GLU A 79 -21.90 -4.72 7.89
C GLU A 79 -22.19 -5.92 6.98
N VAL A 80 -21.53 -6.01 5.82
CA VAL A 80 -21.75 -7.11 4.85
C VAL A 80 -20.98 -8.39 5.17
N ILE A 81 -20.05 -8.37 6.14
CA ILE A 81 -19.24 -9.55 6.49
C ILE A 81 -20.11 -10.77 6.82
N PRO A 82 -21.18 -10.67 7.62
CA PRO A 82 -22.03 -11.81 7.96
C PRO A 82 -22.64 -12.50 6.74
N ASP A 83 -22.99 -11.72 5.72
CA ASP A 83 -23.70 -12.19 4.51
C ASP A 83 -22.78 -12.93 3.55
N VAL A 84 -21.52 -12.50 3.44
CA VAL A 84 -20.54 -13.13 2.53
C VAL A 84 -19.74 -14.25 3.18
N SER A 85 -19.86 -14.45 4.51
CA SER A 85 -19.05 -15.40 5.27
C SER A 85 -19.79 -16.70 5.55
N ALA A 86 -19.23 -17.81 5.06
CA ALA A 86 -19.81 -19.13 5.25
C ALA A 86 -19.60 -19.66 6.67
N THR A 87 -18.48 -19.32 7.31
CA THR A 87 -18.13 -19.82 8.65
C THR A 87 -17.92 -18.69 9.65
N THR A 88 -18.06 -19.03 10.94
CA THR A 88 -17.74 -18.10 12.03
C THR A 88 -16.28 -17.65 11.99
N TYR A 89 -15.36 -18.56 11.63
CA TYR A 89 -13.95 -18.21 11.50
C TYR A 89 -13.73 -17.19 10.38
N GLN A 90 -14.30 -17.40 9.19
CA GLN A 90 -14.22 -16.46 8.08
C GLN A 90 -14.76 -15.09 8.46
N ARG A 91 -15.93 -15.05 9.12
CA ARG A 91 -16.54 -13.82 9.60
C ARG A 91 -15.60 -13.04 10.52
N ARG A 92 -15.01 -13.71 11.52
CA ARG A 92 -14.09 -13.07 12.47
C ARG A 92 -12.78 -12.65 11.80
N ARG A 93 -12.23 -13.49 10.92
CA ARG A 93 -11.00 -13.19 10.18
C ARG A 93 -11.14 -11.95 9.29
N ARG A 94 -12.24 -11.86 8.54
CA ARG A 94 -12.54 -10.68 7.69
C ARG A 94 -12.72 -9.42 8.51
N PHE A 95 -13.39 -9.51 9.66
CA PHE A 95 -13.52 -8.38 10.57
C PHE A 95 -12.17 -7.88 11.06
N ILE A 96 -11.29 -8.79 11.49
CA ILE A 96 -9.92 -8.44 11.91
C ILE A 96 -9.10 -7.86 10.75
N LEU A 97 -9.23 -8.40 9.52
CA LEU A 97 -8.57 -7.84 8.34
C LEU A 97 -8.96 -6.37 8.12
N VAL A 98 -10.26 -6.06 8.10
CA VAL A 98 -10.74 -4.69 7.91
C VAL A 98 -10.27 -3.78 9.05
N LYS A 99 -10.32 -4.25 10.30
CA LYS A 99 -9.85 -3.49 11.46
C LYS A 99 -8.35 -3.21 11.44
N LEU A 100 -7.53 -4.19 11.05
CA LEU A 100 -6.08 -3.97 10.92
C LEU A 100 -5.76 -2.92 9.85
N LEU A 101 -6.46 -2.95 8.72
CA LEU A 101 -6.28 -1.95 7.66
C LEU A 101 -6.70 -0.54 8.13
N GLU A 102 -7.81 -0.44 8.88
CA GLU A 102 -8.28 0.81 9.48
C GLU A 102 -7.27 1.38 10.49
N ILE A 103 -6.80 0.56 11.43
CA ILE A 103 -5.88 0.97 12.51
C ILE A 103 -4.52 1.39 11.93
N THR A 104 -3.98 0.59 11.01
CA THR A 104 -2.57 0.73 10.60
C THR A 104 -2.38 1.60 9.36
N GLY A 105 -3.43 1.80 8.56
CA GLY A 105 -3.31 2.34 7.21
C GLY A 105 -2.28 1.60 6.35
N ALA A 106 -1.99 0.34 6.69
CA ALA A 106 -0.91 -0.44 6.09
C ALA A 106 -1.32 -1.03 4.74
N ARG A 107 -0.32 -1.31 3.91
CA ARG A 107 -0.54 -2.06 2.67
C ARG A 107 -0.99 -3.48 3.00
N ARG A 108 -1.73 -4.12 2.10
CA ARG A 108 -2.19 -5.50 2.26
C ARG A 108 -1.04 -6.46 2.54
N VAL A 109 0.08 -6.29 1.84
CA VAL A 109 1.32 -7.07 2.04
C VAL A 109 1.84 -6.93 3.46
N GLU A 110 1.77 -5.72 4.04
CA GLU A 110 2.24 -5.44 5.39
C GLU A 110 1.33 -6.13 6.41
N VAL A 111 0.00 -6.04 6.23
CA VAL A 111 -0.99 -6.73 7.07
C VAL A 111 -0.87 -8.25 6.99
N ALA A 112 -0.61 -8.81 5.79
CA ALA A 112 -0.40 -10.25 5.59
C ALA A 112 0.78 -10.81 6.40
N ASN A 113 1.76 -9.96 6.74
CA ASN A 113 2.97 -10.33 7.43
C ASN A 113 2.92 -10.09 8.95
N ILE A 114 1.83 -9.53 9.49
CA ILE A 114 1.66 -9.36 10.93
C ILE A 114 1.64 -10.74 11.60
N ARG A 115 2.45 -10.90 12.66
CA ARG A 115 2.52 -12.13 13.44
C ARG A 115 1.80 -11.99 14.78
N VAL A 116 1.43 -13.12 15.34
CA VAL A 116 0.84 -13.24 16.68
C VAL A 116 1.78 -12.67 17.74
N GLU A 117 3.09 -12.87 17.59
CA GLU A 117 4.10 -12.30 18.48
C GLU A 117 4.07 -10.77 18.50
N ASP A 118 3.85 -10.11 17.35
CA ASP A 118 3.78 -8.64 17.28
C ASP A 118 2.59 -8.11 18.10
N ILE A 119 1.45 -8.82 18.07
CA ILE A 119 0.26 -8.48 18.86
C ILE A 119 0.54 -8.65 20.36
N TYR A 120 1.13 -9.78 20.76
CA TYR A 120 1.44 -10.00 22.17
C TYR A 120 2.51 -9.06 22.70
N ASN A 121 3.51 -8.71 21.90
CA ASN A 121 4.51 -7.72 22.26
C ASN A 121 3.87 -6.34 22.45
N ALA A 122 2.99 -5.91 21.54
CA ALA A 122 2.23 -4.67 21.68
C ALA A 122 1.36 -4.68 22.95
N ARG A 123 0.67 -5.79 23.24
CA ARG A 123 -0.16 -5.95 24.45
C ARG A 123 0.63 -5.82 25.76
N ARG A 124 1.89 -6.23 25.78
CA ARG A 124 2.76 -6.13 26.97
C ARG A 124 3.14 -4.69 27.31
N LEU A 125 3.12 -3.79 26.32
CA LEU A 125 3.37 -2.36 26.54
C LEU A 125 2.17 -1.74 27.27
N LYS A 126 2.30 -1.58 28.58
CA LYS A 126 1.21 -1.10 29.45
C LYS A 126 0.85 0.37 29.20
N GLN A 127 1.81 1.18 28.79
CA GLN A 127 1.65 2.59 28.43
C GLN A 127 1.95 2.72 26.94
N GLU A 128 1.06 3.39 26.21
CA GLU A 128 1.19 3.68 24.76
C GLU A 128 1.56 2.45 23.90
N PRO A 129 0.66 1.46 23.81
CA PRO A 129 0.96 0.27 23.03
C PRO A 129 1.17 0.61 21.55
N VAL A 130 2.25 0.06 20.98
CA VAL A 130 2.59 0.20 19.57
C VAL A 130 2.69 -1.15 18.88
N LEU A 131 2.11 -1.25 17.69
CA LEU A 131 2.17 -2.42 16.82
C LEU A 131 3.34 -2.29 15.85
N LYS A 132 4.21 -3.30 15.83
CA LYS A 132 5.28 -3.45 14.84
C LYS A 132 4.68 -3.89 13.50
N VAL A 133 4.93 -3.13 12.44
CA VAL A 133 4.45 -3.42 11.08
C VAL A 133 5.60 -3.37 10.10
N PHE A 134 5.76 -4.42 9.30
CA PHE A 134 6.73 -4.49 8.20
C PHE A 134 6.48 -3.38 7.18
N THR A 135 7.52 -2.75 6.63
CA THR A 135 7.38 -1.77 5.55
C THR A 135 7.90 -2.36 4.23
N ALA A 136 7.05 -2.36 3.21
CA ALA A 136 7.42 -2.93 1.90
C ALA A 136 8.34 -2.02 1.05
N LYS A 137 8.76 -0.86 1.56
CA LYS A 137 9.60 0.09 0.80
C LYS A 137 11.04 -0.41 0.73
N ARG A 138 11.46 -0.79 -0.48
CA ARG A 138 12.82 -1.20 -0.81
C ARG A 138 13.72 0.02 -0.93
N SER A 139 14.37 0.42 0.16
CA SER A 139 15.63 1.17 0.05
C SER A 139 16.71 0.34 0.73
N GLY A 140 17.69 -0.16 -0.03
CA GLY A 140 18.90 -0.79 0.52
C GLY A 140 18.81 -2.25 0.99
N GLY A 141 17.73 -2.99 0.69
CA GLY A 141 17.68 -4.45 0.91
C GLY A 141 17.56 -4.90 2.37
N ARG A 142 17.33 -3.99 3.31
CA ARG A 142 17.07 -4.30 4.72
C ARG A 142 15.57 -4.34 4.99
N GLU A 143 15.16 -5.24 5.88
CA GLU A 143 13.80 -5.22 6.40
C GLU A 143 13.64 -3.98 7.29
N GLU A 144 12.77 -3.08 6.86
CA GLU A 144 12.39 -1.92 7.65
C GLU A 144 11.04 -2.19 8.33
N TYR A 145 10.88 -1.61 9.52
CA TYR A 145 9.68 -1.72 10.33
C TYR A 145 9.27 -0.34 10.82
N ARG A 146 7.96 -0.12 10.95
CA ARG A 146 7.38 1.04 11.63
C ARG A 146 6.56 0.59 12.82
N TYR A 147 6.46 1.48 13.81
CA TYR A 147 5.67 1.26 15.01
C TYR A 147 4.47 2.19 14.98
N LEU A 148 3.28 1.63 15.09
CA LEU A 148 2.02 2.37 14.99
C LEU A 148 1.28 2.30 16.31
N PRO A 149 0.77 3.42 16.84
CA PRO A 149 -0.04 3.38 18.05
C PRO A 149 -1.30 2.55 17.81
N ILE A 150 -1.66 1.74 18.79
CA ILE A 150 -2.88 0.91 18.77
C ILE A 150 -3.60 1.02 20.11
N SER A 151 -4.92 1.02 20.10
CA SER A 151 -5.68 1.06 21.36
C SER A 151 -5.62 -0.28 22.09
N LYS A 152 -5.73 -0.26 23.42
CA LYS A 152 -5.84 -1.49 24.22
C LYS A 152 -7.07 -2.31 23.84
N THR A 153 -8.18 -1.64 23.55
CA THR A 153 -9.43 -2.29 23.13
C THR A 153 -9.25 -3.08 21.83
N ASP A 154 -8.55 -2.51 20.84
CA ASP A 154 -8.28 -3.19 19.57
C ASP A 154 -7.31 -4.37 19.77
N LEU A 155 -6.31 -4.22 20.64
CA LEU A 155 -5.42 -5.32 20.98
C LEU A 155 -6.17 -6.48 21.61
N GLU A 156 -7.04 -6.23 22.60
CA GLU A 156 -7.85 -7.29 23.23
C GLU A 156 -8.81 -7.96 22.24
N LEU A 157 -9.37 -7.19 21.30
CA LEU A 157 -10.17 -7.73 20.21
C LEU A 157 -9.35 -8.70 19.33
N ILE A 158 -8.13 -8.33 18.94
CA ILE A 158 -7.26 -9.18 18.11
C ILE A 158 -6.79 -10.41 18.89
N VAL A 159 -6.45 -10.24 20.17
CA VAL A 159 -6.07 -11.35 21.07
C VAL A 159 -7.21 -12.35 21.20
N ASN A 160 -8.44 -11.87 21.39
CA ASN A 160 -9.62 -12.74 21.43
C ASN A 160 -9.77 -13.55 20.14
N PHE A 161 -9.51 -12.93 18.99
CA PHE A 161 -9.47 -13.63 17.70
C PHE A 161 -8.41 -14.75 17.68
N ILE A 162 -7.19 -14.44 18.14
CA ILE A 162 -6.09 -15.39 18.19
C ILE A 162 -6.46 -16.60 19.06
N GLU A 163 -6.89 -16.35 20.29
CA GLU A 163 -7.10 -17.39 21.31
C GLU A 163 -8.34 -18.24 21.03
N LYS A 164 -9.44 -17.62 20.55
CA LYS A 164 -10.72 -18.33 20.40
C LYS A 164 -10.94 -18.94 19.01
N PHE A 165 -10.39 -18.31 17.97
CA PHE A 165 -10.71 -18.68 16.59
C PHE A 165 -9.48 -19.22 15.85
N ARG A 166 -8.39 -18.46 15.79
CA ARG A 166 -7.17 -18.87 15.10
C ARG A 166 -6.57 -20.15 15.69
N HIS A 167 -6.47 -20.22 17.02
CA HIS A 167 -5.93 -21.39 17.72
C HIS A 167 -6.66 -22.69 17.35
N ARG A 168 -8.00 -22.65 17.20
CA ARG A 168 -8.80 -23.81 16.80
C ARG A 168 -8.48 -24.28 15.39
N ILE A 169 -8.25 -23.35 14.46
CA ILE A 169 -7.86 -23.68 13.08
C ILE A 169 -6.49 -24.35 13.08
N ILE A 170 -5.49 -23.76 13.75
CA ILE A 170 -4.14 -24.34 13.84
C ILE A 170 -4.19 -25.76 14.41
N LYS A 171 -4.92 -25.97 15.51
CA LYS A 171 -5.07 -27.30 16.13
C LYS A 171 -5.71 -28.32 15.18
N LYS A 172 -6.65 -27.88 14.34
CA LYS A 172 -7.38 -28.75 13.40
C LYS A 172 -6.57 -29.08 12.14
N THR A 173 -5.69 -28.19 11.67
CA THR A 173 -5.04 -28.32 10.36
C THR A 173 -3.59 -28.78 10.44
N ILE A 174 -2.69 -27.95 10.98
CA ILE A 174 -1.23 -28.15 10.93
C ILE A 174 -0.60 -28.45 12.30
N GLY A 175 -1.40 -28.36 13.37
CA GLY A 175 -0.92 -28.51 14.74
C GLY A 175 -0.02 -27.35 15.19
N GLY A 176 0.23 -27.27 16.50
CA GLY A 176 1.05 -26.20 17.08
C GLY A 176 2.49 -26.18 16.57
N ALA A 177 3.08 -27.35 16.29
CA ALA A 177 4.44 -27.45 15.77
C ALA A 177 4.59 -26.92 14.33
N GLY A 178 3.51 -26.94 13.55
CA GLY A 178 3.49 -26.39 12.20
C GLY A 178 3.14 -24.89 12.13
N ASP A 179 2.80 -24.26 13.26
CA ASP A 179 2.36 -22.88 13.28
C ASP A 179 3.52 -21.90 13.04
N GLN A 180 3.48 -21.22 11.91
CA GLN A 180 4.47 -20.20 11.52
C GLN A 180 4.23 -18.83 12.18
N GLY A 181 3.20 -18.70 13.03
CA GLY A 181 2.94 -17.51 13.83
C GLY A 181 2.22 -16.37 13.10
N TYR A 182 1.83 -16.53 11.83
CA TYR A 182 1.10 -15.49 11.10
C TYR A 182 -0.31 -15.24 11.65
N LEU A 183 -0.72 -13.99 11.79
CA LEU A 183 -2.02 -13.64 12.37
C LEU A 183 -3.20 -14.10 11.50
N LEU A 184 -3.15 -13.79 10.21
CA LEU A 184 -4.20 -14.13 9.24
C LEU A 184 -3.86 -15.41 8.50
N ILE A 185 -4.64 -16.47 8.75
CA ILE A 185 -4.42 -17.80 8.18
C ILE A 185 -5.63 -18.30 7.39
N SER A 186 -5.38 -19.25 6.50
CA SER A 186 -6.42 -20.00 5.79
C SER A 186 -7.15 -20.93 6.76
N GLU A 187 -8.47 -21.01 6.63
CA GLU A 187 -9.28 -21.93 7.41
C GLU A 187 -9.02 -23.39 7.04
N SER A 188 -8.76 -23.67 5.76
CA SER A 188 -8.59 -25.02 5.25
C SER A 188 -7.19 -25.58 5.51
N SER A 189 -6.15 -24.75 5.39
CA SER A 189 -4.76 -25.20 5.51
C SER A 189 -4.06 -24.75 6.79
N GLY A 190 -4.58 -23.77 7.53
CA GLY A 190 -3.88 -23.15 8.67
C GLY A 190 -2.64 -22.33 8.30
N LEU A 191 -2.28 -22.27 7.01
CA LEU A 191 -1.13 -21.51 6.52
C LEU A 191 -1.47 -20.03 6.34
N ARG A 192 -0.45 -19.18 6.25
CA ARG A 192 -0.61 -17.74 5.99
C ARG A 192 -1.50 -17.48 4.77
N LEU A 193 -2.39 -16.49 4.87
CA LEU A 193 -3.10 -15.99 3.69
C LEU A 193 -2.16 -15.32 2.70
N ALA A 194 -2.27 -15.70 1.43
CA ALA A 194 -1.57 -15.01 0.35
C ALA A 194 -2.11 -13.58 0.19
N THR A 195 -1.29 -12.67 -0.32
CA THR A 195 -1.68 -11.26 -0.50
C THR A 195 -2.82 -11.14 -1.52
N GLU A 196 -2.81 -12.01 -2.52
CA GLU A 196 -3.85 -12.18 -3.53
C GLU A 196 -5.17 -12.61 -2.88
N THR A 197 -5.13 -13.51 -1.90
CA THR A 197 -6.32 -13.92 -1.15
C THR A 197 -6.90 -12.75 -0.37
N LEU A 198 -6.07 -11.95 0.33
CA LEU A 198 -6.53 -10.75 1.03
C LEU A 198 -7.16 -9.73 0.07
N THR A 199 -6.60 -9.61 -1.14
CA THR A 199 -7.15 -8.74 -2.19
C THR A 199 -8.54 -9.21 -2.61
N ASN A 200 -8.71 -10.51 -2.85
CA ASN A 200 -10.00 -11.09 -3.22
C ASN A 200 -11.03 -10.96 -2.11
N GLU A 201 -10.62 -11.09 -0.85
CA GLU A 201 -11.49 -10.89 0.32
C GLU A 201 -12.01 -9.44 0.38
N LEU A 202 -11.14 -8.45 0.18
CA LEU A 202 -11.55 -7.04 0.17
C LEU A 202 -12.44 -6.70 -1.03
N LEU A 203 -12.12 -7.24 -2.21
CA LEU A 203 -12.96 -7.08 -3.41
C LEU A 203 -14.35 -7.70 -3.22
N LEU A 204 -14.43 -8.87 -2.59
CA LEU A 204 -15.69 -9.52 -2.26
C LEU A 204 -16.55 -8.62 -1.34
N LEU A 205 -15.94 -8.09 -0.27
CA LEU A 205 -16.61 -7.19 0.66
C LEU A 205 -17.05 -5.90 -0.02
N ALA A 206 -16.19 -5.28 -0.82
CA ALA A 206 -16.51 -4.04 -1.54
C ALA A 206 -17.68 -4.21 -2.52
N LYS A 207 -17.70 -5.34 -3.25
CA LYS A 207 -18.81 -5.70 -4.14
C LYS A 207 -20.12 -5.90 -3.38
N ALA A 208 -20.08 -6.64 -2.27
CA ALA A 208 -21.27 -6.86 -1.43
C ALA A 208 -21.78 -5.54 -0.82
N ALA A 209 -20.88 -4.65 -0.42
CA ALA A 209 -21.18 -3.33 0.12
C ALA A 209 -21.61 -2.29 -0.94
N LYS A 210 -21.63 -2.68 -2.23
CA LYS A 210 -21.94 -1.80 -3.38
C LYS A 210 -21.11 -0.51 -3.37
N ILE A 211 -19.83 -0.62 -3.04
CA ILE A 211 -18.90 0.51 -3.05
C ILE A 211 -18.34 0.62 -4.47
N GLU A 212 -18.77 1.65 -5.20
CA GLU A 212 -18.34 1.92 -6.59
C GLU A 212 -16.95 2.58 -6.65
N GLU A 213 -16.50 3.23 -5.58
CA GLU A 213 -15.12 3.68 -5.45
C GLU A 213 -14.18 2.46 -5.45
N GLN A 214 -13.01 2.62 -6.07
CA GLN A 214 -12.00 1.57 -6.15
C GLN A 214 -11.41 1.28 -4.75
N ALA A 215 -12.17 0.56 -3.91
CA ALA A 215 -11.82 0.13 -2.56
C ALA A 215 -10.84 -1.05 -2.60
N CYS A 216 -9.68 -0.81 -3.21
CA CYS A 216 -8.54 -1.71 -3.10
C CYS A 216 -7.59 -1.10 -2.07
N ALA A 217 -7.43 -1.74 -0.91
CA ALA A 217 -6.25 -1.51 -0.09
C ALA A 217 -5.02 -1.73 -0.97
N HIS A 218 -3.94 -0.95 -0.82
CA HIS A 218 -2.80 -1.03 -1.74
C HIS A 218 -1.86 -2.19 -1.39
#